data_AF-A0A1Z5RG24-F1
#
_entry.id   AF-A0A1Z5RG24-F1
#
_cell.length_a   1.000
_cell.length_b   1.000
_cell.length_c   1.000
_cell.angle_alpha   90.00
_cell.angle_beta   90.00
_cell.angle_gamma   90.00
#
_symmetry.space_group_name_H-M   'P 1'
#
loop_
_entity.id
_entity.type
_entity.pdbx_description
1 polymer ?
#
loop_
_entity_poly.entity_id
_entity_poly.type
_entity_poly.pdbx_seq_one_letter_code
_entity_poly.pdbx_strand_id
1 'polypeptide(L)'
;MPGRFSQDFNQRILTRMPKIFERVNSMATRKGCTPSQLALAWVCHQGSNVCPIPGTTKVENFNQNIGALSVKLTPEEMNELESYAAASNVQGDRYLQMGNTWKYFETPPLSSWKSE
;
A
#
# COMPACT_ATOMS: atom_id res chain seq x y z
N MET A 1 11.04 -28.23 1.19
CA MET A 1 11.38 -27.87 2.59
C MET A 1 11.47 -26.35 2.66
N PRO A 2 10.52 -25.62 3.26
CA PRO A 2 10.75 -24.20 3.49
C PRO A 2 11.90 -24.07 4.48
N GLY A 3 13.04 -23.56 4.02
CA GLY A 3 14.25 -23.44 4.84
C GLY A 3 14.03 -22.50 6.02
N ARG A 4 14.72 -22.75 7.14
CA ARG A 4 14.70 -22.00 8.40
C ARG A 4 14.68 -20.46 8.24
N PHE A 5 15.32 -19.95 7.19
CA PHE A 5 15.31 -18.53 6.78
C PHE A 5 13.91 -17.95 6.50
N SER A 6 13.01 -18.72 5.88
CA SER A 6 11.64 -18.27 5.56
C SER A 6 10.78 -18.11 6.82
N GLN A 7 11.03 -18.93 7.84
CA GLN A 7 10.27 -18.91 9.08
C GLN A 7 10.67 -17.71 9.96
N ASP A 8 11.98 -17.43 10.07
CA ASP A 8 12.49 -16.26 10.79
C ASP A 8 12.06 -14.92 10.14
N PHE A 9 12.02 -14.88 8.81
CA PHE A 9 11.56 -13.70 8.07
C PHE A 9 10.08 -13.39 8.34
N ASN A 10 9.20 -14.39 8.23
CA ASN A 10 7.77 -14.22 8.50
C ASN A 10 7.52 -13.81 9.96
N GLN A 11 8.26 -14.38 10.91
CA GLN A 11 8.12 -14.04 12.32
C GLN A 11 8.44 -12.57 12.60
N ARG A 12 9.47 -12.02 11.95
CA ARG A 12 9.85 -10.62 12.13
C ARG A 12 8.82 -9.66 11.52
N ILE A 13 8.24 -9.99 10.35
CA ILE A 13 7.13 -9.23 9.75
C ILE A 13 5.92 -9.18 10.70
N LEU A 14 5.50 -10.35 11.19
CA LEU A 14 4.36 -10.47 12.10
C LEU A 14 4.56 -9.69 13.41
N THR A 15 5.81 -9.54 13.86
CA THR A 15 6.11 -8.81 15.10
C THR A 15 6.23 -7.29 14.89
N ARG A 16 6.64 -6.83 13.71
CA ARG A 16 7.00 -5.42 13.47
C ARG A 16 5.94 -4.63 12.71
N MET A 17 5.27 -5.22 11.72
CA MET A 17 4.28 -4.52 10.90
C MET A 17 3.06 -4.06 11.70
N PRO A 18 2.49 -4.85 12.64
CA PRO A 18 1.38 -4.37 13.47
C PRO A 18 1.73 -3.12 14.26
N LYS A 19 2.94 -3.02 14.81
CA LYS A 19 3.39 -1.83 15.56
C LYS A 19 3.49 -0.57 14.70
N ILE A 20 3.89 -0.72 13.44
CA ILE A 20 3.91 0.40 12.48
C ILE A 20 2.48 0.80 12.14
N PHE A 21 1.62 -0.18 11.87
CA PHE A 21 0.22 0.06 11.60
C PHE A 21 -0.48 0.79 12.75
N GLU A 22 -0.26 0.38 14.00
CA GLU A 22 -0.80 1.04 15.19
C GLU A 22 -0.39 2.51 15.30
N ARG A 23 0.89 2.82 15.02
CA ARG A 23 1.40 4.21 15.04
C ARG A 23 0.74 5.07 13.96
N VAL A 24 0.65 4.55 12.74
CA VAL A 24 -0.03 5.23 11.62
C VAL A 24 -1.51 5.42 11.94
N ASN A 25 -2.17 4.39 12.48
CA ASN A 25 -3.59 4.46 12.84
C ASN A 25 -3.85 5.46 13.98
N SER A 26 -2.95 5.53 14.97
CA SER A 26 -3.02 6.53 16.04
C SER A 26 -2.94 7.94 15.48
N MET A 27 -1.99 8.22 14.58
CA MET A 27 -1.91 9.53 13.93
C MET A 27 -3.14 9.83 13.09
N ALA A 28 -3.62 8.86 12.29
CA ALA A 28 -4.82 9.03 11.47
C ALA A 28 -6.03 9.41 12.34
N THR A 29 -6.18 8.76 13.50
CA THR A 29 -7.20 9.09 14.49
C THR A 29 -7.05 10.51 15.02
N ARG A 30 -5.83 10.94 15.39
CA ARG A 30 -5.57 12.32 15.84
C ARG A 30 -5.92 13.37 14.78
N LYS A 31 -5.72 13.04 13.49
CA LYS A 31 -6.05 13.91 12.35
C LYS A 31 -7.53 13.85 11.93
N GLY A 32 -8.31 12.91 12.49
CA GLY A 32 -9.69 12.69 12.08
C GLY A 32 -9.82 12.15 10.65
N CYS A 33 -8.83 11.40 10.16
CA CYS A 33 -8.86 10.77 8.84
C CYS A 33 -8.63 9.26 8.92
N THR A 34 -8.88 8.56 7.81
CA THR A 34 -8.54 7.13 7.71
C THR A 34 -7.04 6.93 7.51
N PRO A 35 -6.47 5.77 7.86
CA PRO A 35 -5.07 5.45 7.56
C PRO A 35 -4.74 5.55 6.05
N SER A 36 -5.68 5.17 5.19
CA SER A 36 -5.55 5.27 3.73
C SER A 36 -5.46 6.73 3.26
N GLN A 37 -6.29 7.62 3.84
CA GLN A 37 -6.21 9.05 3.58
C GLN A 37 -4.90 9.65 4.07
N LEU A 38 -4.44 9.26 5.26
CA LEU A 38 -3.17 9.74 5.80
C LEU A 38 -2.00 9.34 4.89
N ALA A 39 -1.97 8.10 4.42
CA ALA A 39 -0.94 7.62 3.52
C ALA A 39 -0.95 8.38 2.17
N LEU A 40 -2.12 8.59 1.58
CA LEU A 40 -2.24 9.34 0.33
C LEU A 40 -1.86 10.82 0.52
N ALA A 41 -2.27 11.43 1.63
CA ALA A 41 -1.90 12.80 1.96
C ALA A 41 -0.38 12.94 2.12
N TRP A 42 0.29 11.98 2.78
CA TRP A 42 1.75 11.96 2.89
C TRP A 42 2.43 11.95 1.51
N VAL A 43 1.95 11.13 0.56
CA VAL A 43 2.48 11.11 -0.81
C VAL A 43 2.29 12.48 -1.49
N CYS A 44 1.12 13.09 -1.35
CA CYS A 44 0.86 14.42 -1.91
C CYS A 44 1.77 15.52 -1.31
N HIS A 45 2.25 15.35 -0.08
CA HIS A 45 3.14 16.31 0.59
C HIS A 45 4.63 16.10 0.28
N GLN A 46 5.01 15.04 -0.47
CA GLN A 46 6.41 14.79 -0.84
C GLN A 46 6.99 15.81 -1.83
N GLY A 47 6.15 16.57 -2.52
CA GLY A 47 6.60 17.65 -3.40
C GLY A 47 5.52 18.09 -4.37
N SER A 48 5.64 19.32 -4.88
CA SER A 48 4.71 19.88 -5.87
C SER A 48 4.76 19.20 -7.24
N ASN A 49 5.76 18.34 -7.46
CA ASN A 49 5.96 17.53 -8.66
C ASN A 49 5.51 16.07 -8.48
N VAL A 50 4.86 15.72 -7.36
CA VAL A 50 4.36 14.38 -7.07
C VAL A 50 2.85 14.35 -7.29
N CYS A 51 2.39 13.52 -8.24
CA CYS A 51 0.97 13.33 -8.53
C CYS A 51 0.60 11.85 -8.36
N PRO A 52 0.01 11.44 -7.22
CA PRO A 52 -0.40 10.07 -7.02
C PRO A 52 -1.61 9.71 -7.90
N ILE A 53 -1.62 8.48 -8.41
CA ILE A 53 -2.69 7.94 -9.27
C ILE A 53 -3.41 6.74 -8.61
N PRO A 54 -4.08 6.94 -7.46
CA PRO A 54 -4.71 5.83 -6.74
C PRO A 54 -5.91 5.28 -7.51
N GLY A 55 -5.81 4.03 -7.95
CA GLY A 55 -6.91 3.30 -8.58
C GLY A 55 -7.83 2.63 -7.54
N THR A 56 -9.12 2.56 -7.83
CA THR A 56 -10.08 1.80 -7.03
C THR A 56 -11.29 1.36 -7.86
N THR A 57 -11.98 0.30 -7.43
CA THR A 57 -13.21 -0.20 -8.06
C THR A 57 -14.48 0.18 -7.28
N LYS A 58 -14.34 0.85 -6.14
CA LYS A 58 -15.45 1.22 -5.24
C LYS A 58 -15.56 2.74 -5.09
N VAL A 59 -16.77 3.26 -5.19
CA VAL A 59 -17.03 4.71 -5.10
C VAL A 59 -16.69 5.25 -3.71
N GLU A 60 -16.91 4.46 -2.66
CA GLU A 60 -16.60 4.84 -1.28
C GLU A 60 -15.11 5.09 -1.09
N ASN A 61 -14.27 4.23 -1.69
CA ASN A 61 -12.82 4.40 -1.67
C ASN A 61 -12.38 5.60 -2.51
N PHE A 62 -13.06 5.87 -3.63
CA PHE A 62 -12.81 7.05 -4.43
C PHE A 62 -13.06 8.31 -3.61
N ASN A 63 -14.19 8.39 -2.90
CA ASN A 63 -14.50 9.51 -2.01
C ASN A 63 -13.47 9.65 -0.87
N GLN A 64 -12.99 8.52 -0.32
CA GLN A 64 -11.89 8.56 0.65
C GLN A 64 -10.60 9.12 0.05
N ASN A 65 -10.22 8.69 -1.15
CA ASN A 65 -9.03 9.19 -1.84
C ASN A 65 -9.09 10.70 -2.07
N ILE A 66 -10.25 11.23 -2.50
CA ILE A 66 -10.46 12.67 -2.65
C ILE A 66 -10.33 13.38 -1.29
N GLY A 67 -10.90 12.80 -0.23
CA GLY A 67 -10.81 13.35 1.13
C GLY A 67 -9.37 13.46 1.66
N ALA A 68 -8.41 12.69 1.14
CA ALA A 68 -7.00 12.80 1.50
C ALA A 68 -6.39 14.17 1.15
N LEU A 69 -6.90 14.85 0.12
CA LEU A 69 -6.42 16.17 -0.30
C LEU A 69 -6.69 17.28 0.75
N SER A 70 -7.69 17.05 1.60
CA SER A 70 -8.04 17.96 2.70
C SER A 70 -7.18 17.75 3.95
N VAL A 71 -6.45 16.63 4.04
CA VAL A 71 -5.55 16.35 5.17
C VAL A 71 -4.30 17.20 5.00
N LYS A 72 -4.05 18.09 5.96
CA LYS A 72 -2.82 18.91 6.00
C LYS A 72 -1.84 18.29 6.97
N LEU A 73 -0.60 18.08 6.53
CA LEU A 73 0.49 17.57 7.36
C LEU A 73 1.49 18.70 7.64
N THR A 74 1.77 18.90 8.91
CA THR A 74 2.83 19.80 9.36
C THR A 74 4.21 19.18 9.12
N PRO A 75 5.29 19.98 9.06
CA PRO A 75 6.65 19.45 8.95
C PRO A 75 6.99 18.43 10.04
N GLU A 76 6.50 18.65 11.27
CA GLU A 76 6.70 17.75 12.41
C GLU A 76 5.99 16.41 12.20
N GLU A 77 4.74 16.43 11.72
CA GLU A 77 3.97 15.22 11.41
C GLU A 77 4.56 14.46 10.22
N MET A 78 5.10 15.17 9.21
CA MET A 78 5.83 14.55 8.10
C MET A 78 7.08 13.82 8.60
N ASN A 79 7.88 14.45 9.46
CA ASN A 79 9.05 13.82 10.08
C ASN A 79 8.66 12.61 10.95
N GLU A 80 7.55 12.71 11.70
CA GLU A 80 7.00 11.61 12.49
C GLU A 80 6.62 10.42 11.58
N LEU A 81 5.92 10.65 10.46
CA LEU A 81 5.57 9.62 9.48
C LEU A 81 6.79 8.98 8.82
N GLU A 82 7.79 9.78 8.45
CA GLU A 82 9.04 9.26 7.87
C GLU A 82 9.81 8.38 8.85
N SER A 83 9.77 8.70 10.14
CA SER A 83 10.35 7.86 11.19
C SER A 83 9.69 6.47 11.24
N TYR A 84 8.40 6.37 10.92
CA TYR A 84 7.68 5.09 10.87
C TYR A 84 8.05 4.29 9.63
N ALA A 85 8.20 4.98 8.49
CA ALA A 85 8.49 4.38 7.19
C ALA A 85 9.99 4.13 6.93
N ALA A 86 10.87 4.47 7.88
CA ALA A 86 12.31 4.25 7.75
C ALA A 86 12.62 2.81 7.31
N ALA A 87 13.57 2.63 6.38
CA ALA A 87 13.87 1.34 5.77
C ALA A 87 14.27 0.25 6.79
N SER A 88 14.77 0.64 7.96
CA SER A 88 15.07 -0.27 9.06
C SER A 88 13.82 -0.83 9.75
N ASN A 89 12.67 -0.15 9.62
CA ASN A 89 11.39 -0.50 10.24
C ASN A 89 10.52 -1.38 9.36
N VAL A 90 10.54 -1.20 8.03
CA VAL A 90 9.73 -1.97 7.08
C VAL A 90 10.40 -3.32 6.77
N GLN A 91 9.65 -4.41 6.89
CA GLN A 91 10.14 -5.76 6.59
C GLN A 91 9.19 -6.46 5.62
N GLY A 92 9.77 -7.23 4.69
CA GLY A 92 9.03 -7.79 3.56
C GLY A 92 9.80 -7.57 2.26
N ASP A 93 9.65 -8.50 1.32
CA ASP A 93 10.09 -8.29 -0.06
C ASP A 93 9.04 -7.45 -0.78
N ARG A 94 9.50 -6.47 -1.58
CA ARG A 94 8.59 -5.68 -2.43
C ARG A 94 7.95 -6.52 -3.52
N TYR A 95 8.62 -7.59 -3.95
CA TYR A 95 8.16 -8.47 -5.00
C TYR A 95 7.85 -9.83 -4.39
N LEU A 96 6.57 -10.20 -4.43
CA LEU A 96 6.21 -11.60 -4.36
C LEU A 96 6.83 -12.29 -5.58
N GLN A 97 7.27 -13.54 -5.42
CA GLN A 97 7.59 -14.41 -6.55
C GLN A 97 6.27 -14.69 -7.30
N MET A 98 5.83 -13.74 -8.12
CA MET A 98 4.67 -13.90 -8.98
C MET A 98 4.99 -15.01 -9.96
N GLY A 99 4.25 -16.12 -9.87
CA GLY A 99 4.29 -17.16 -10.88
C GLY A 99 3.99 -16.55 -12.24
N ASN A 100 4.79 -16.93 -13.25
CA ASN A 100 4.67 -16.49 -14.64
C ASN A 100 3.23 -16.65 -15.17
N THR A 101 2.42 -15.59 -15.09
CA THR A 101 0.99 -15.58 -15.45
C THR A 101 0.75 -15.77 -16.95
N TRP A 102 1.75 -15.45 -17.77
CA TRP A 102 1.75 -15.69 -19.21
C TRP A 102 1.70 -17.18 -19.58
N LYS A 103 2.05 -18.09 -18.66
CA LYS A 103 2.00 -19.54 -18.91
C LYS A 103 0.59 -20.10 -19.07
N TYR A 104 -0.43 -19.35 -18.66
CA TYR A 104 -1.83 -19.77 -18.71
C TYR A 104 -2.66 -18.91 -19.67
N PHE A 105 -2.00 -18.10 -20.50
CA PHE A 105 -2.67 -17.24 -21.48
C PHE A 105 -2.92 -18.05 -22.77
N GLU A 106 -3.99 -18.83 -22.78
CA GLU A 106 -4.43 -19.55 -23.98
C GLU A 106 -5.30 -18.66 -24.86
N THR A 107 -5.16 -18.79 -26.18
CA THR A 107 -6.06 -18.14 -27.15
C THR A 107 -7.23 -19.07 -27.43
N PRO A 108 -8.49 -18.64 -27.25
CA PRO A 108 -9.65 -19.47 -27.59
C PRO A 108 -9.56 -19.96 -29.04
N PRO A 109 -9.79 -21.26 -29.30
CA PRO A 109 -9.66 -21.82 -30.65
C PRO A 109 -10.68 -21.17 -31.59
N LEU A 110 -10.37 -21.05 -32.87
CA LEU A 110 -11.26 -20.46 -33.89
C LEU A 110 -12.66 -21.10 -33.90
N SER A 111 -12.78 -22.37 -33.53
CA SER A 111 -14.05 -23.10 -33.41
C SER A 111 -14.96 -22.59 -32.29
N SER A 112 -14.44 -21.83 -31.32
CA SER A 112 -15.20 -21.24 -30.22
C SER A 112 -15.81 -19.88 -30.56
N TRP A 113 -15.48 -19.32 -31.73
CA TRP A 113 -15.96 -18.02 -32.17
C TRP A 113 -17.34 -18.22 -32.81
N LYS A 114 -18.37 -17.59 -32.24
CA LYS A 114 -19.69 -17.54 -32.86
C LYS A 114 -19.71 -16.37 -33.85
N SER A 115 -20.04 -16.64 -35.11
CA SER A 115 -20.45 -15.62 -36.07
C SER A 115 -21.88 -15.20 -35.73
N GLU A 116 -22.07 -13.92 -35.37
CA GLU A 116 -23.38 -13.26 -35.42
C GLU A 116 -23.87 -13.10 -36.86
#